data_AF-A0A5B2Z568-F1
#
_entry.id   AF-A0A5B2Z568-F1
#
_cell.length_a   1.000
_cell.length_b   1.000
_cell.length_c   1.000
_cell.angle_alpha   90.00
_cell.angle_beta   90.00
_cell.angle_gamma   90.00
#
_symmetry.space_group_name_H-M   'P 1'
#
loop_
_entity.id
_entity.type
_entity.pdbx_description
1 polymer ?
#
loop_
_entity_poly.entity_id
_entity_poly.type
_entity_poly.pdbx_seq_one_letter_code
_entity_poly.pdbx_strand_id
1 'polypeptide(L)'
;NTITGTPTKVGSYPITVITTDADGNETETSFTIPVQDTTKPVVSPIAGQTKEVNTAIDPIKIEASDNSGQAVTNKVSGLPSGVTFNPDTNTIIGTPTKVGSYPITVITTDADGNETETSFTITVQDTT
;
A
#
# COMPACT_ATOMS: atom_id res chain seq x y z
N ASN A 1 -12.03 31.63 -17.48
CA ASN A 1 -10.73 31.05 -17.05
C ASN A 1 -11.01 29.77 -16.29
N THR A 2 -10.24 28.72 -16.55
CA THR A 2 -10.41 27.40 -15.94
C THR A 2 -9.04 26.94 -15.41
N ILE A 3 -9.02 26.41 -14.18
CA ILE A 3 -7.82 25.76 -13.60
C ILE A 3 -7.97 24.25 -13.85
N THR A 4 -6.96 23.62 -14.44
CA THR A 4 -6.95 22.18 -14.77
C THR A 4 -5.62 21.54 -14.36
N GLY A 5 -5.65 20.26 -14.00
CA GLY A 5 -4.46 19.46 -13.66
C GLY A 5 -4.79 18.31 -12.72
N THR A 6 -3.79 17.52 -12.37
CA THR A 6 -3.89 16.45 -11.36
C THR A 6 -2.91 16.75 -10.22
N PRO A 7 -3.39 17.04 -9.00
CA PRO A 7 -2.50 17.19 -7.85
C PRO A 7 -1.75 15.90 -7.56
N THR A 8 -0.45 16.00 -7.29
CA THR A 8 0.42 14.84 -6.99
C THR A 8 0.92 14.82 -5.55
N LYS A 9 0.47 15.75 -4.71
CA LYS A 9 0.90 15.87 -3.31
C LYS A 9 -0.26 16.35 -2.43
N VAL A 10 -0.44 15.67 -1.31
CA VAL A 10 -1.37 16.04 -0.25
C VAL A 10 -0.97 17.37 0.38
N GLY A 11 -1.93 18.25 0.63
CA GLY A 11 -1.68 19.57 1.20
C GLY A 11 -2.81 20.56 0.98
N SER A 12 -2.65 21.76 1.54
CA SER A 12 -3.55 22.89 1.32
C SER A 12 -2.83 23.95 0.50
N TYR A 13 -3.37 24.26 -0.69
CA TYR A 13 -2.74 25.13 -1.65
C TYR A 13 -3.52 26.46 -1.76
N PRO A 14 -2.97 27.58 -1.26
CA PRO A 14 -3.59 28.89 -1.46
C PRO A 14 -3.42 29.33 -2.91
N ILE A 15 -4.51 29.80 -3.51
CA ILE A 15 -4.57 30.33 -4.87
C ILE A 15 -5.00 31.78 -4.78
N THR A 16 -4.25 32.64 -5.46
CA THR A 16 -4.57 34.05 -5.65
C THR A 16 -4.84 34.30 -7.13
N VAL A 17 -6.00 34.89 -7.43
CA VAL A 17 -6.39 35.31 -8.78
C VAL A 17 -6.44 36.84 -8.80
N ILE A 18 -5.66 37.43 -9.70
CA ILE A 18 -5.66 38.87 -9.97
C ILE A 18 -6.41 39.09 -11.27
N THR A 19 -7.44 39.91 -11.24
CA THR A 19 -8.15 40.37 -12.43
C THR A 19 -7.86 41.84 -12.67
N THR A 20 -7.32 42.17 -13.84
CA THR A 20 -6.99 43.54 -14.25
C THR A 20 -7.95 43.98 -15.35
N ASP A 21 -8.57 45.16 -15.23
CA ASP A 21 -9.41 45.74 -16.29
C ASP A 21 -8.59 46.47 -17.37
N ALA A 22 -9.26 47.02 -18.38
CA ALA A 22 -8.61 47.70 -19.51
C ALA A 22 -7.88 49.00 -19.11
N ASP A 23 -8.28 49.60 -17.99
CA ASP A 23 -7.72 50.84 -17.44
C ASP A 23 -6.60 50.56 -16.41
N GLY A 24 -6.33 49.28 -16.12
CA GLY A 24 -5.28 48.84 -15.21
C GLY A 24 -5.71 48.68 -13.75
N ASN A 25 -7.01 48.74 -13.43
CA ASN A 25 -7.48 48.49 -12.08
C ASN A 25 -7.45 46.99 -11.78
N GLU A 26 -6.90 46.62 -10.62
CA GLU A 26 -6.78 45.23 -10.20
C GLU A 26 -7.77 44.89 -9.07
N THR A 27 -8.27 43.66 -9.09
CA THR A 27 -8.99 43.04 -7.97
C THR A 27 -8.37 41.68 -7.68
N GLU A 28 -8.09 41.41 -6.41
CA GLU A 28 -7.55 40.15 -5.94
C GLU A 28 -8.68 39.30 -5.33
N THR A 29 -8.71 38.01 -5.67
CA THR A 29 -9.56 37.01 -5.03
C THR A 29 -8.72 35.80 -4.66
N SER A 30 -8.83 35.32 -3.42
CA SER A 30 -8.10 34.16 -2.95
C SER A 30 -9.03 33.05 -2.47
N PHE A 31 -8.56 31.80 -2.62
CA PHE A 31 -9.20 30.60 -2.10
C PHE A 31 -8.15 29.50 -1.88
N THR A 32 -8.52 28.41 -1.22
CA THR A 32 -7.63 27.26 -1.00
C THR A 32 -8.14 26.02 -1.71
N ILE A 33 -7.22 25.20 -2.21
CA ILE A 33 -7.51 23.87 -2.73
C ILE A 33 -6.94 22.85 -1.74
N PRO A 34 -7.77 22.12 -0.97
CA PRO A 34 -7.32 20.99 -0.19
C PRO A 34 -7.12 19.77 -1.10
N VAL A 35 -5.98 19.11 -0.96
CA VAL A 35 -5.65 17.83 -1.59
C VAL A 35 -5.45 16.83 -0.46
N GLN A 36 -6.20 15.74 -0.48
CA GLN A 36 -6.17 14.68 0.52
C GLN A 36 -6.03 13.33 -0.17
N ASP A 37 -5.34 12.39 0.47
CA ASP A 37 -5.43 11.00 0.07
C ASP A 37 -6.48 10.27 0.91
N THR A 38 -7.42 9.65 0.23
CA THR A 38 -8.52 8.87 0.81
C THR A 38 -8.69 7.52 0.11
N THR A 39 -7.79 7.23 -0.84
CA THR A 39 -7.81 5.99 -1.60
C THR A 39 -6.88 5.00 -0.92
N LYS A 40 -7.26 3.73 -0.93
CA LYS A 40 -6.47 2.69 -0.26
C LYS A 40 -5.37 2.18 -1.19
N PRO A 41 -4.25 1.68 -0.62
CA PRO A 41 -3.26 0.92 -1.37
C PRO A 41 -3.88 -0.23 -2.17
N VAL A 42 -3.32 -0.49 -3.34
CA VAL A 42 -3.61 -1.69 -4.14
C VAL A 42 -2.49 -2.70 -3.94
N VAL A 43 -2.85 -3.91 -3.56
CA VAL A 43 -1.93 -5.04 -3.39
C VAL A 43 -2.12 -6.00 -4.57
N SER A 44 -1.01 -6.41 -5.19
CA SER A 44 -1.05 -7.43 -6.25
C SER A 44 -1.54 -8.76 -5.70
N PRO A 45 -2.30 -9.56 -6.46
CA PRO A 45 -2.77 -10.86 -6.00
C PRO A 45 -1.63 -11.75 -5.51
N ILE A 46 -1.77 -12.29 -4.30
CA ILE A 46 -0.80 -13.21 -3.69
C ILE A 46 -1.36 -14.62 -3.80
N ALA A 47 -0.64 -15.51 -4.48
CA ALA A 47 -0.99 -16.93 -4.52
C ALA A 47 -0.59 -17.63 -3.22
N GLY A 48 -1.47 -18.52 -2.74
CA GLY A 48 -1.13 -19.44 -1.67
C GLY A 48 -0.09 -20.47 -2.09
N GLN A 49 0.42 -21.24 -1.12
CA GLN A 49 1.38 -22.31 -1.36
C GLN A 49 1.00 -23.58 -0.61
N THR A 50 1.40 -24.72 -1.14
CA THR A 50 1.42 -26.00 -0.43
C THR A 50 2.86 -26.51 -0.41
N LYS A 51 3.39 -26.81 0.77
CA LYS A 51 4.78 -27.25 0.97
C LYS A 51 4.86 -28.41 1.97
N GLU A 52 5.86 -29.26 1.80
CA GLU A 52 6.22 -30.27 2.80
C GLU A 52 6.79 -29.62 4.05
N VAL A 53 6.49 -30.20 5.22
CA VAL A 53 7.12 -29.80 6.48
C VAL A 53 8.65 -29.87 6.37
N ASN A 54 9.34 -28.91 7.00
CA ASN A 54 10.79 -28.75 6.95
C ASN A 54 11.39 -28.45 5.55
N THR A 55 10.56 -28.07 4.57
CA THR A 55 11.01 -27.57 3.26
C THR A 55 10.80 -26.07 3.16
N ALA A 56 11.77 -25.34 2.60
CA ALA A 56 11.63 -23.89 2.42
C ALA A 56 10.43 -23.55 1.52
N ILE A 57 9.71 -22.48 1.87
CA ILE A 57 8.67 -21.91 1.00
C ILE A 57 9.32 -21.22 -0.21
N ASP A 58 8.55 -21.04 -1.29
CA ASP A 58 9.00 -20.12 -2.33
C ASP A 58 8.87 -18.69 -1.77
N PRO A 59 9.87 -17.80 -1.96
CA PRO A 59 9.78 -16.43 -1.48
C PRO A 59 8.51 -15.73 -1.97
N ILE A 60 7.71 -15.19 -1.05
CA ILE A 60 6.48 -14.45 -1.38
C ILE A 60 6.78 -12.97 -1.26
N LYS A 61 6.89 -12.28 -2.39
CA LYS A 61 7.05 -10.84 -2.44
C LYS A 61 5.68 -10.17 -2.40
N ILE A 62 5.52 -9.20 -1.49
CA ILE A 62 4.34 -8.35 -1.40
C ILE A 62 4.58 -7.13 -2.27
N GLU A 63 3.88 -7.07 -3.41
CA GLU A 63 3.91 -5.95 -4.34
C GLU A 63 2.65 -5.10 -4.14
N ALA A 64 2.84 -3.85 -3.72
CA ALA A 64 1.75 -2.93 -3.46
C ALA A 64 2.11 -1.51 -3.88
N SER A 65 1.10 -0.73 -4.28
CA SER A 65 1.23 0.64 -4.74
C SER A 65 0.05 1.48 -4.27
N ASP A 66 0.25 2.79 -4.20
CA ASP A 66 -0.79 3.74 -3.82
C ASP A 66 -0.84 4.93 -4.82
N ASN A 67 -2.00 5.57 -4.97
CA ASN A 67 -2.17 6.69 -5.90
C ASN A 67 -1.36 7.93 -5.51
N SER A 68 -1.00 8.11 -4.23
CA SER A 68 -0.09 9.17 -3.82
C SER A 68 1.32 9.02 -4.42
N GLY A 69 1.68 7.82 -4.89
CA GLY A 69 3.04 7.48 -5.29
C GLY A 69 4.03 7.41 -4.13
N GLN A 70 3.57 7.54 -2.88
CA GLN A 70 4.38 7.38 -1.69
C GLN A 70 4.57 5.89 -1.37
N ALA A 71 5.58 5.59 -0.54
CA ALA A 71 5.82 4.22 -0.09
C ALA A 71 4.69 3.73 0.83
N VAL A 72 4.34 2.46 0.70
CA VAL A 72 3.40 1.75 1.58
C VAL A 72 4.15 0.89 2.59
N THR A 73 3.53 0.65 3.74
CA THR A 73 4.06 -0.21 4.80
C THR A 73 3.22 -1.48 4.91
N ASN A 74 3.88 -2.64 4.99
CA ASN A 74 3.23 -3.94 5.11
C ASN A 74 3.41 -4.53 6.50
N LYS A 75 2.33 -5.06 7.08
CA LYS A 75 2.35 -5.86 8.29
C LYS A 75 1.77 -7.24 8.03
N VAL A 76 2.50 -8.28 8.41
CA VAL A 76 2.12 -9.67 8.13
C VAL A 76 1.86 -10.43 9.43
N SER A 77 0.80 -11.22 9.47
CA SER A 77 0.43 -12.08 10.60
C SER A 77 -0.05 -13.46 10.12
N GLY A 78 -0.15 -14.42 11.04
CA GLY A 78 -0.58 -15.79 10.74
C GLY A 78 0.51 -16.72 10.20
N LEU A 79 1.77 -16.26 10.15
CA LEU A 79 2.90 -17.04 9.62
C LEU A 79 3.11 -18.36 10.38
N PRO A 80 3.40 -19.48 9.68
CA PRO A 80 3.82 -20.72 10.33
C PRO A 80 5.16 -20.54 11.05
N SER A 81 5.39 -21.33 12.10
CA SER A 81 6.68 -21.37 12.80
C SER A 81 7.82 -21.68 11.84
N GLY A 82 8.88 -20.87 11.87
CA GLY A 82 10.03 -20.98 10.95
C GLY A 82 9.90 -20.15 9.67
N VAL A 83 8.78 -19.46 9.45
CA VAL A 83 8.58 -18.48 8.39
C VAL A 83 8.52 -17.07 8.97
N THR A 84 9.13 -16.11 8.28
CA THR A 84 9.28 -14.72 8.72
C THR A 84 8.98 -13.77 7.58
N PHE A 85 8.58 -12.54 7.92
CA PHE A 85 8.45 -11.42 6.99
C PHE A 85 9.64 -10.48 7.14
N ASN A 86 10.32 -10.18 6.03
CA ASN A 86 11.35 -9.15 5.96
C ASN A 86 10.73 -7.84 5.44
N PRO A 87 10.59 -6.79 6.27
CA PRO A 87 10.02 -5.51 5.86
C PRO A 87 10.90 -4.73 4.88
N ASP A 88 12.23 -4.90 4.93
CA ASP A 88 13.16 -4.18 4.05
C ASP A 88 13.02 -4.65 2.60
N THR A 89 12.74 -5.94 2.42
CA THR A 89 12.54 -6.53 1.09
C THR A 89 11.07 -6.81 0.78
N ASN A 90 10.13 -6.50 1.66
CA ASN A 90 8.71 -6.89 1.56
C ASN A 90 8.53 -8.37 1.16
N THR A 91 9.32 -9.28 1.74
CA THR A 91 9.31 -10.70 1.35
C THR A 91 9.07 -11.62 2.54
N ILE A 92 8.17 -12.58 2.38
CA ILE A 92 7.97 -13.68 3.32
C ILE A 92 8.86 -14.86 2.88
N ILE A 93 9.72 -15.33 3.79
CA ILE A 93 10.68 -16.39 3.56
C ILE A 93 10.80 -17.30 4.79
N GLY A 94 11.31 -18.51 4.59
CA GLY A 94 11.69 -19.42 5.67
C GLY A 94 11.26 -20.86 5.42
N THR A 95 11.32 -21.66 6.47
CA THR A 95 11.08 -23.10 6.44
C THR A 95 10.08 -23.47 7.54
N PRO A 96 8.81 -23.78 7.18
CA PRO A 96 7.81 -24.17 8.16
C PRO A 96 8.16 -25.48 8.86
N THR A 97 8.00 -25.53 10.17
CA THR A 97 8.38 -26.69 11.01
C THR A 97 7.19 -27.50 11.53
N LYS A 98 5.97 -27.10 11.20
CA LYS A 98 4.75 -27.75 11.68
C LYS A 98 3.71 -27.84 10.56
N VAL A 99 3.07 -29.00 10.45
CA VAL A 99 1.94 -29.23 9.54
C VAL A 99 0.72 -28.42 9.95
N GLY A 100 -0.03 -27.94 8.98
CA GLY A 100 -1.24 -27.15 9.21
C GLY A 100 -1.60 -26.27 8.01
N SER A 101 -2.79 -25.67 8.09
CA SER A 101 -3.23 -24.63 7.17
C SER A 101 -3.10 -23.28 7.88
N TYR A 102 -2.30 -22.38 7.31
CA TYR A 102 -1.95 -21.10 7.90
C TYR A 102 -2.58 -19.97 7.07
N PRO A 103 -3.69 -19.36 7.53
CA PRO A 103 -4.22 -18.15 6.91
C PRO A 103 -3.29 -16.98 7.24
N ILE A 104 -2.64 -16.46 6.21
CA ILE A 104 -1.76 -15.30 6.29
C ILE A 104 -2.59 -14.06 6.02
N THR A 105 -2.45 -13.06 6.88
CA THR A 105 -3.05 -11.74 6.68
C THR A 105 -1.95 -10.71 6.47
N VAL A 106 -2.10 -9.91 5.42
CA VAL A 106 -1.26 -8.76 5.09
C VAL A 106 -2.10 -7.50 5.21
N ILE A 107 -1.70 -6.59 6.07
CA ILE A 107 -2.26 -5.23 6.15
C ILE A 107 -1.26 -4.29 5.48
N THR A 108 -1.69 -3.64 4.40
CA THR A 108 -0.91 -2.63 3.68
C THR A 108 -1.47 -1.25 4.00
N THR A 109 -0.63 -0.35 4.49
CA THR A 109 -1.00 1.01 4.91
C THR A 109 -0.23 2.03 4.07
N ASP A 110 -0.90 3.04 3.52
CA ASP A 110 -0.23 4.18 2.87
C ASP A 110 0.32 5.20 3.90
N ALA A 111 0.86 6.31 3.40
CA ALA A 111 1.40 7.39 4.24
C ALA A 111 0.33 8.21 4.97
N ASP A 112 -0.92 8.19 4.49
CA ASP A 112 -2.06 8.95 5.03
C ASP A 112 -2.96 8.10 5.95
N GLY A 113 -2.65 6.82 6.11
CA GLY A 113 -3.31 5.88 7.01
C GLY A 113 -4.42 5.04 6.39
N ASN A 114 -4.59 5.06 5.07
CA ASN A 114 -5.58 4.19 4.40
C ASN A 114 -5.03 2.75 4.31
N GLU A 115 -5.89 1.77 4.59
CA GLU A 115 -5.50 0.37 4.73
C GLU A 115 -6.23 -0.57 3.77
N THR A 116 -5.48 -1.52 3.22
CA THR A 116 -5.97 -2.69 2.48
C THR A 116 -5.53 -3.98 3.18
N GLU A 117 -6.49 -4.84 3.48
CA GLU A 117 -6.25 -6.18 4.01
C GLU A 117 -6.29 -7.20 2.86
N THR A 118 -5.25 -8.04 2.76
CA THR A 118 -5.15 -9.14 1.80
C THR A 118 -4.88 -10.43 2.57
N SER A 119 -5.54 -11.52 2.19
CA SER A 119 -5.30 -12.84 2.80
C SER A 119 -5.00 -13.91 1.76
N PHE A 120 -4.17 -14.87 2.15
CA PHE A 120 -3.84 -16.07 1.38
C PHE A 120 -3.46 -17.19 2.35
N THR A 121 -3.28 -18.41 1.85
CA THR A 121 -3.00 -19.57 2.71
C THR A 121 -1.67 -20.22 2.36
N ILE A 122 -0.87 -20.54 3.39
CA ILE A 122 0.25 -21.48 3.28
C ILE A 122 -0.21 -22.79 3.93
N THR A 123 -0.25 -23.86 3.15
CA THR A 123 -0.54 -25.20 3.62
C THR A 123 0.76 -25.97 3.79
N VAL A 124 0.99 -26.51 4.98
CA VAL A 124 2.13 -27.35 5.30
C VAL A 124 1.61 -28.75 5.54
N GLN A 125 2.08 -29.71 4.76
CA GLN A 125 1.65 -31.10 4.82
C GLN A 125 2.84 -32.02 5.11
N ASP A 126 2.53 -33.26 5.48
CA ASP A 126 3.49 -34.34 5.62
C ASP A 126 3.02 -35.48 4.73
N THR A 127 3.83 -35.82 3.72
CA THR A 127 3.48 -36.79 2.68
C THR A 127 4.25 -38.12 2.78
N THR A 128 5.02 -38.33 3.84
CA THR A 128 5.81 -39.56 4.08
C THR A 128 5.68 -40.07 5.50
#